data_AF-A0A2V8HPY4-F1
#
_entry.id   AF-A0A2V8HPY4-F1
#
_cell.length_a   1.000
_cell.length_b   1.000
_cell.length_c   1.000
_cell.angle_alpha   90.00
_cell.angle_beta   90.00
_cell.angle_gamma   90.00
#
_symmetry.space_group_name_H-M   'P 1'
#
loop_
_entity.id
_entity.type
_entity.pdbx_description
1 polymer ?
#
loop_
_entity_poly.entity_id
_entity_poly.type
_entity_poly.pdbx_seq_one_letter_code
_entity_poly.pdbx_strand_id
1 'polypeptide(L)'
;MASGVFNVRLEVPIDCWAAYVLETIEDVASLGRRGFAFNALSSQVPRERRRPHLYYADPFDLVRHCADRFSPRVALLHDRWSHEFTIIVRRTDG
;
A
#
# COMPACT_ATOMS: atom_id res chain seq x y z
N MET A 1 -2.96 4.35 11.11
CA MET A 1 -2.00 3.52 10.36
C MET A 1 -2.59 2.14 10.30
N ALA A 2 -2.88 1.65 9.11
CA ALA A 2 -3.30 0.26 8.91
C ALA A 2 -2.03 -0.58 8.69
N SER A 3 -1.81 -1.62 9.51
CA SER A 3 -0.67 -2.53 9.39
C SER A 3 -1.14 -3.91 8.95
N GLY A 4 -0.56 -4.45 7.87
CA GLY A 4 -0.75 -5.84 7.44
C GLY A 4 -2.08 -6.17 6.76
N VAL A 5 -2.98 -5.19 6.59
CA VAL A 5 -4.33 -5.37 6.01
C VAL A 5 -4.28 -5.90 4.57
N PHE A 6 -3.19 -5.63 3.85
CA PHE A 6 -3.03 -5.99 2.44
C PHE A 6 -2.29 -7.30 2.22
N ASN A 7 -1.66 -7.86 3.25
CA ASN A 7 -0.61 -8.85 3.06
C ASN A 7 -1.16 -10.24 2.71
N VAL A 8 -2.30 -10.66 3.26
CA VAL A 8 -2.78 -12.05 3.18
C VAL A 8 -3.92 -12.20 2.20
N ARG A 9 -3.61 -12.65 0.96
CA ARG A 9 -4.58 -12.85 -0.12
C ARG A 9 -5.23 -14.25 -0.11
N LEU A 10 -4.58 -15.24 0.50
CA LEU A 10 -4.97 -16.66 0.40
C LEU A 10 -5.07 -17.09 -1.08
N GLU A 11 -6.23 -17.57 -1.52
CA GLU A 11 -6.49 -18.07 -2.88
C GLU A 11 -7.19 -17.05 -3.80
N VAL A 12 -7.53 -15.86 -3.29
CA VAL A 12 -8.25 -14.83 -4.06
C VAL A 12 -7.40 -14.38 -5.24
N PRO A 13 -7.87 -14.32 -6.50
CA PRO A 13 -7.07 -13.90 -7.65
C PRO A 13 -6.36 -12.55 -7.47
N ILE A 14 -5.19 -12.39 -8.11
CA ILE A 14 -4.30 -11.24 -7.86
C ILE A 14 -4.98 -9.91 -8.19
N ASP A 15 -5.74 -9.87 -9.29
CA ASP A 15 -6.43 -8.68 -9.76
C ASP A 15 -7.60 -8.31 -8.84
N CYS A 16 -8.35 -9.31 -8.34
CA CYS A 16 -9.40 -9.10 -7.36
C CYS A 16 -8.84 -8.53 -6.05
N TRP A 17 -7.70 -9.06 -5.60
CA TRP A 17 -7.05 -8.57 -4.38
C TRP A 17 -6.46 -7.17 -4.57
N ALA A 18 -5.87 -6.88 -5.74
CA ALA A 18 -5.40 -5.55 -6.07
C ALA A 18 -6.54 -4.52 -6.04
N ALA A 19 -7.71 -4.86 -6.59
CA ALA A 19 -8.90 -4.01 -6.53
C ALA A 19 -9.34 -3.75 -5.08
N TYR A 20 -9.39 -4.80 -4.25
CA TYR A 20 -9.70 -4.68 -2.82
C TYR A 20 -8.69 -3.79 -2.07
N VAL A 21 -7.40 -3.89 -2.38
CA VAL A 21 -6.36 -3.03 -1.79
C VAL A 21 -6.62 -1.56 -2.12
N LEU A 22 -6.95 -1.25 -3.38
CA LEU A 22 -7.25 0.12 -3.79
C LEU A 22 -8.53 0.66 -3.12
N GLU A 23 -9.58 -0.15 -3.03
CA GLU A 23 -10.82 0.19 -2.31
C GLU A 23 -10.55 0.46 -0.83
N THR A 24 -9.76 -0.39 -0.19
CA THR A 24 -9.39 -0.20 1.22
C THR A 24 -8.52 1.06 1.42
N ILE A 25 -7.66 1.40 0.46
CA ILE A 25 -6.89 2.66 0.51
C ILE A 25 -7.83 3.87 0.44
N GLU A 26 -8.85 3.85 -0.42
CA GLU A 26 -9.89 4.89 -0.50
C GLU A 26 -10.65 5.02 0.84
N ASP A 27 -11.05 3.91 1.44
CA ASP A 27 -11.72 3.90 2.75
C ASP A 27 -10.83 4.51 3.84
N VAL A 28 -9.58 4.07 3.94
CA VAL A 28 -8.61 4.60 4.91
C VAL A 28 -8.35 6.09 4.67
N ALA A 29 -8.27 6.51 3.41
CA ALA A 29 -8.10 7.91 3.05
C ALA A 29 -9.30 8.75 3.50
N SER A 30 -10.53 8.25 3.33
CA SER A 30 -11.77 8.95 3.70
C SER A 30 -11.87 9.25 5.21
N LEU A 31 -11.33 8.37 6.06
CA LEU A 31 -11.33 8.50 7.51
C LEU A 31 -10.26 9.47 8.04
N GLY A 32 -9.21 9.74 7.25
CA GLY A 32 -8.05 10.53 7.67
C GLY A 32 -8.19 12.03 7.42
N ARG A 33 -8.34 12.84 8.48
CA ARG A 33 -8.45 14.32 8.38
C ARG A 33 -7.15 15.04 7.99
N ARG A 34 -5.97 14.51 8.38
CA ARG A 34 -4.65 15.13 8.09
C ARG A 34 -3.86 14.41 7.00
N GLY A 35 -4.45 13.38 6.41
CA GLY A 35 -3.74 12.37 5.65
C GLY A 35 -3.89 10.99 6.27
N PHE A 36 -3.19 10.02 5.69
CA PHE A 36 -3.25 8.62 6.06
C PHE A 36 -1.92 7.92 5.77
N ALA A 37 -1.76 6.73 6.35
CA ALA A 37 -0.58 5.91 6.14
C ALA A 37 -0.93 4.43 6.21
N PHE A 38 -0.27 3.65 5.36
CA PHE A 38 -0.41 2.19 5.28
C PHE A 38 0.93 1.55 4.91
N ASN A 39 1.08 0.27 5.23
CA ASN A 39 2.20 -0.55 4.76
C ASN A 39 1.73 -1.62 3.78
N ALA A 40 2.65 -2.13 2.97
CA ALA A 40 2.44 -3.29 2.12
C ALA A 40 3.76 -4.05 1.93
N LEU A 41 3.68 -5.35 1.63
CA LEU A 41 4.84 -6.13 1.20
C LEU A 41 5.31 -5.66 -0.17
N SER A 42 6.63 -5.54 -0.35
CA SER A 42 7.24 -5.02 -1.57
C SER A 42 7.39 -6.08 -2.65
N SER A 43 6.95 -5.76 -3.87
CA SER A 43 7.25 -6.53 -5.08
C SER A 43 8.74 -6.52 -5.45
N GLN A 44 9.58 -5.73 -4.78
CA GLN A 44 11.03 -5.72 -4.96
C GLN A 44 11.74 -6.77 -4.09
N VAL A 45 11.01 -7.49 -3.23
CA VAL A 45 11.56 -8.65 -2.50
C VAL A 45 11.87 -9.76 -3.50
N PRO A 46 13.03 -10.45 -3.39
CA PRO A 46 13.38 -11.55 -4.29
C PRO A 46 12.30 -12.63 -4.34
N ARG A 47 12.03 -13.18 -5.53
CA ARG A 47 10.89 -14.10 -5.77
C ARG A 47 10.96 -15.34 -4.88
N GLU A 48 12.16 -15.83 -4.60
CA GLU A 48 12.43 -16.98 -3.72
C GLU A 48 12.04 -16.73 -2.25
N ARG A 49 11.95 -15.46 -1.83
CA ARG A 49 11.50 -15.09 -0.48
C ARG A 49 10.00 -14.85 -0.41
N ARG A 50 9.28 -14.88 -1.54
CA ARG A 50 7.84 -14.65 -1.58
C ARG A 50 7.06 -15.87 -1.13
N ARG A 51 5.86 -15.63 -0.60
CA ARG A 51 4.90 -16.69 -0.26
C ARG A 51 3.67 -16.57 -1.16
N PRO A 52 3.14 -17.69 -1.69
CA PRO A 52 2.07 -17.65 -2.70
C PRO A 52 0.72 -17.14 -2.17
N HIS A 53 0.48 -17.28 -0.85
CA HIS A 53 -0.71 -16.79 -0.18
C HIS A 53 -0.61 -15.31 0.24
N LEU A 54 0.53 -14.66 -0.02
CA LEU A 54 0.74 -13.25 0.28
C LEU A 54 0.66 -12.38 -0.98
N TYR A 55 0.24 -11.14 -0.79
CA TYR A 55 0.22 -10.11 -1.82
C TYR A 55 1.44 -9.21 -1.70
N TYR A 56 2.11 -8.96 -2.83
CA TYR A 56 3.28 -8.08 -2.91
C TYR A 56 2.98 -6.96 -3.90
N ALA A 57 2.87 -5.74 -3.40
CA ALA A 57 2.54 -4.56 -4.19
C ALA A 57 3.80 -3.89 -4.76
N ASP A 58 3.67 -3.26 -5.93
CA ASP A 58 4.71 -2.36 -6.42
C ASP A 58 4.63 -1.03 -5.65
N PRO A 59 5.70 -0.63 -4.93
CA PRO A 59 5.68 0.61 -4.17
C PRO A 59 5.50 1.85 -5.06
N PHE A 60 6.00 1.84 -6.29
CA PHE A 60 5.90 2.99 -7.19
C PHE A 60 4.50 3.14 -7.78
N ASP A 61 3.83 2.03 -8.09
CA ASP A 61 2.43 2.08 -8.53
C ASP A 61 1.52 2.63 -7.44
N LEU A 62 1.71 2.21 -6.19
CA LEU A 62 0.91 2.73 -5.07
C LEU A 62 1.24 4.20 -4.75
N VAL A 63 2.50 4.62 -4.86
CA VAL A 63 2.87 6.05 -4.73
C VAL A 63 2.18 6.87 -5.80
N ARG A 64 2.24 6.44 -7.07
CA ARG A 64 1.60 7.13 -8.19
C ARG A 64 0.09 7.19 -7.99
N HIS A 65 -0.55 6.06 -7.68
CA HIS A 65 -1.98 6.02 -7.39
C HIS A 65 -2.36 7.00 -6.29
N CYS A 66 -1.59 7.05 -5.19
CA CYS A 66 -1.87 7.96 -4.10
C CYS A 66 -1.70 9.44 -4.48
N ALA A 67 -0.66 9.75 -5.24
CA ALA A 67 -0.36 11.10 -5.71
C ALA A 67 -1.44 11.62 -6.66
N ASP A 68 -1.86 10.79 -7.60
CA ASP A 68 -2.88 11.11 -8.61
C ASP A 68 -4.28 11.28 -7.98
N ARG A 69 -4.60 10.46 -6.96
CA ARG A 69 -5.95 10.36 -6.42
C ARG A 69 -6.23 11.25 -5.20
N PHE A 70 -5.24 11.46 -4.32
CA PHE A 70 -5.46 12.08 -3.01
C PHE A 70 -4.67 13.36 -2.78
N SER A 71 -3.37 13.35 -3.03
CA SER A 71 -2.49 14.49 -2.76
C SER A 71 -1.08 14.22 -3.28
N PRO A 72 -0.39 15.21 -3.89
CA PRO A 72 0.99 15.06 -4.31
C PRO A 72 1.99 14.93 -3.14
N ARG A 73 1.56 15.18 -1.90
CA ARG A 73 2.42 15.07 -0.70
C ARG A 73 2.51 13.62 -0.21
N VAL A 74 3.18 12.78 -0.99
CA VAL A 74 3.40 11.36 -0.71
C VAL A 74 4.85 11.11 -0.30
N ALA A 75 5.06 10.36 0.78
CA ALA A 75 6.37 9.87 1.19
C ALA A 75 6.37 8.34 1.16
N LEU A 76 7.40 7.77 0.53
CA LEU A 76 7.69 6.33 0.54
C LEU A 76 8.82 6.06 1.53
N LEU A 77 8.55 5.27 2.55
CA LEU A 77 9.55 4.72 3.46
C LEU A 77 9.75 3.26 3.10
N HIS A 78 10.83 2.96 2.38
CA HIS A 78 11.17 1.62 1.94
C HIS A 78 12.44 1.17 2.64
N ASP A 79 12.25 0.57 3.83
CA ASP A 79 13.37 0.02 4.56
C ASP A 79 13.57 -1.45 4.17
N ARG A 80 14.80 -1.79 3.76
CA ARG A 80 15.11 -3.09 3.15
C ARG A 80 15.08 -4.24 4.14
N TRP A 81 15.04 -3.97 5.44
CA TRP A 81 15.07 -4.97 6.50
C TRP A 81 13.74 -5.72 6.70
N SER A 82 12.59 -5.08 6.46
CA SER A 82 11.29 -5.62 6.86
C SER A 82 10.48 -6.28 5.73
N HIS A 83 11.00 -6.33 4.50
CA HIS A 83 10.25 -6.77 3.30
C HIS A 83 9.00 -5.94 2.96
N GLU A 84 8.69 -4.94 3.77
CA GLU A 84 7.56 -4.04 3.65
C GLU A 84 8.04 -2.63 3.30
N PHE A 85 7.12 -1.82 2.79
CA PHE A 85 7.28 -0.37 2.69
C PHE A 85 6.07 0.30 3.32
N THR A 86 6.25 1.55 3.72
CA THR A 86 5.17 2.41 4.22
C THR A 86 4.97 3.58 3.27
N ILE A 87 3.73 3.85 2.91
CA ILE A 87 3.34 5.08 2.21
C ILE A 87 2.65 5.99 3.23
N ILE A 88 3.06 7.26 3.24
CA ILE A 88 2.41 8.33 4.02
C ILE A 88 1.91 9.37 3.03
N VAL A 89 0.60 9.60 3.01
CA VAL A 89 -0.04 10.65 2.23
C VAL A 89 -0.49 11.75 3.17
N ARG A 90 -0.04 12.98 2.94
CA ARG A 90 -0.50 14.15 3.70
C ARG A 90 -1.55 14.89 2.90
N ARG A 91 -2.72 15.16 3.49
CA ARG A 91 -3.70 16.04 2.85
C ARG A 91 -3.12 17.45 2.79
N THR A 92 -3.13 18.03 1.61
CA THR A 92 -3.21 19.47 1.43
C THR A 92 -4.66 19.81 1.70
N ASP A 93 -5.02 20.34 2.87
CA ASP A 93 -6.17 21.24 3.06
C ASP A 93 -6.20 21.77 4.51
N GLY A 94 -6.32 23.09 4.64
CA GLY A 94 -6.29 23.90 5.86
C GLY A 94 -5.06 24.76 5.99
#